data_AF-A0A6P3VCS9-F1
#
_entry.id   AF-A0A6P3VCS9-F1
#
_cell.length_a   1.000
_cell.length_b   1.000
_cell.length_c   1.000
_cell.angle_alpha   90.00
_cell.angle_beta   90.00
_cell.angle_gamma   90.00
#
_symmetry.space_group_name_H-M   'P 1'
#
loop_
_entity.id
_entity.type
_entity.pdbx_description
1 polymer ?
#
loop_
_entity_poly.entity_id
_entity_poly.type
_entity_poly.pdbx_seq_one_letter_code
_entity_poly.pdbx_strand_id
1 'polypeptide(L)'
;HSIIETLRQKAEADKNDKSVKDLVILLYETALLCSGFSREDPQTHANRIYRMIKLGLGTDEDDPTADDTAAAVNEEMPPLEGDDDTSRMEEVD
;
A
#
# COMPACT_ATOMS: atom_id res chain seq x y z
N HIS A 1 13.74 19.16 -1.68
CA HIS A 1 12.57 18.83 -0.85
C HIS A 1 13.06 18.38 0.51
N SER A 2 12.59 18.98 1.61
CA SER A 2 13.11 18.72 2.97
C SER A 2 13.10 17.24 3.35
N ILE A 3 12.02 16.52 3.02
CA ILE A 3 11.91 15.06 3.25
C ILE A 3 13.10 14.29 2.65
N ILE A 4 13.47 14.58 1.40
CA ILE A 4 14.57 13.89 0.70
C ILE A 4 15.93 14.18 1.36
N GLU A 5 16.13 15.41 1.82
CA GLU A 5 17.36 15.81 2.49
C GLU A 5 17.54 15.09 3.84
N THR A 6 16.48 15.03 4.65
CA THR A 6 16.48 14.26 5.91
C THR A 6 16.70 12.77 5.66
N LEU A 7 16.07 12.23 4.61
CA LEU A 7 16.21 10.81 4.24
C LEU A 7 17.65 10.49 3.83
N ARG A 8 18.29 11.39 3.06
CA ARG A 8 19.71 11.28 2.71
C ARG A 8 20.61 11.25 3.96
N GLN A 9 20.42 12.20 4.86
CA GLN A 9 21.21 12.28 6.11
C GLN A 9 21.04 11.01 6.96
N LYS A 10 19.81 10.50 7.10
CA LYS A 10 19.54 9.26 7.83
C LYS A 10 20.16 8.03 7.15
N ALA A 11 20.10 7.94 5.83
CA ALA A 11 20.71 6.84 5.08
C ALA A 11 22.25 6.86 5.15
N GLU A 12 22.86 8.06 5.22
CA GLU A 12 24.30 8.22 5.43
C GLU A 12 24.73 7.84 6.85
N ALA A 13 23.88 8.09 7.85
CA ALA A 13 24.12 7.70 9.22
C ALA A 13 23.98 6.17 9.41
N ASP A 14 22.94 5.56 8.85
CA ASP A 14 22.75 4.11 8.85
C ASP A 14 22.04 3.62 7.58
N LYS A 15 22.82 2.99 6.69
CA LYS A 15 22.33 2.37 5.45
C LYS A 15 21.43 1.16 5.68
N ASN A 16 21.45 0.58 6.87
CA ASN A 16 20.69 -0.62 7.21
C ASN A 16 19.42 -0.32 8.02
N ASP A 17 19.16 0.96 8.34
CA ASP A 17 17.96 1.37 9.04
C ASP A 17 16.70 0.92 8.29
N LYS A 18 15.94 0.02 8.92
CA LYS A 18 14.72 -0.55 8.37
C LYS A 18 13.65 0.52 8.16
N SER A 19 13.56 1.50 9.06
CA SER A 19 12.58 2.59 8.97
C SER A 19 12.85 3.49 7.77
N VAL A 20 14.12 3.74 7.46
CA VAL A 20 14.55 4.52 6.28
C VAL A 20 14.20 3.77 5.01
N LYS A 21 14.48 2.46 4.93
CA LYS A 21 14.12 1.62 3.79
C LYS A 21 12.61 1.58 3.55
N ASP A 22 11.82 1.38 4.60
CA ASP A 22 10.36 1.38 4.50
C ASP A 22 9.83 2.75 4.02
N LEU A 23 10.40 3.86 4.49
CA LEU A 23 10.02 5.21 4.04
C LEU A 23 10.34 5.46 2.55
N VAL A 24 11.47 4.96 2.04
CA VAL A 24 11.81 5.05 0.61
C VAL A 24 10.78 4.32 -0.24
N ILE A 25 10.41 3.10 0.16
CA ILE A 25 9.43 2.31 -0.59
C ILE A 25 8.06 3.00 -0.55
N LEU A 26 7.66 3.56 0.60
CA LEU A 26 6.41 4.31 0.70
C LEU A 26 6.39 5.54 -0.22
N LEU A 27 7.51 6.27 -0.32
CA LEU A 27 7.65 7.41 -1.25
C LEU A 27 7.51 6.96 -2.71
N TYR A 28 8.17 5.87 -3.09
CA TYR A 28 8.07 5.30 -4.44
C TYR A 28 6.62 4.93 -4.78
N GLU A 29 5.96 4.25 -3.86
CA GLU A 29 4.58 3.79 -4.02
C GLU A 29 3.57 4.94 -4.11
N THR A 30 3.76 5.98 -3.30
CA THR A 30 2.95 7.20 -3.34
C THR A 30 3.14 7.92 -4.66
N ALA A 31 4.39 8.04 -5.14
CA ALA A 31 4.69 8.64 -6.43
C ALA A 31 4.08 7.85 -7.58
N LEU A 32 4.09 6.52 -7.52
CA LEU A 32 3.47 5.63 -8.52
C LEU A 32 1.95 5.86 -8.59
N LEU A 33 1.29 5.88 -7.42
CA LEU A 33 -0.14 6.14 -7.30
C LEU A 33 -0.52 7.53 -7.84
N CYS A 34 0.19 8.59 -7.43
CA CYS A 34 -0.06 9.96 -7.90
C CYS A 34 0.22 10.13 -9.40
N SER A 35 1.11 9.32 -9.97
CA SER A 35 1.45 9.34 -11.39
C SER A 35 0.45 8.55 -12.25
N GLY A 36 -0.61 7.98 -11.66
CA GLY A 36 -1.66 7.27 -12.38
C GLY A 36 -1.27 5.86 -12.85
N PHE A 37 -0.18 5.30 -12.31
CA PHE A 37 0.17 3.90 -12.56
C PHE A 37 -0.68 2.99 -11.66
N SER A 38 -1.33 2.01 -12.28
CA SER A 38 -2.00 0.94 -11.55
C SER A 38 -0.96 0.09 -10.81
N ARG A 39 -1.28 -0.23 -9.56
CA ARG A 39 -0.38 -0.94 -8.66
C ARG A 39 -0.58 -2.46 -8.74
N GLU A 40 0.51 -3.20 -8.65
CA GLU A 40 0.47 -4.68 -8.65
C GLU A 40 -0.17 -5.27 -7.40
N ASP A 41 0.04 -4.66 -6.22
CA ASP A 41 -0.57 -5.08 -4.96
C ASP A 41 -0.89 -3.90 -4.02
N PRO A 42 -2.15 -3.44 -3.96
CA PRO A 42 -2.58 -2.36 -3.06
C PRO A 42 -2.54 -2.75 -1.57
N GLN A 43 -2.58 -4.04 -1.24
CA GLN A 43 -2.63 -4.51 0.14
C GLN A 43 -1.28 -4.34 0.84
N THR A 44 -0.18 -4.62 0.14
CA THR A 44 1.17 -4.31 0.62
C THR A 44 1.35 -2.81 0.94
N HIS A 45 0.70 -1.91 0.19
CA HIS A 45 0.75 -0.47 0.48
C HIS A 45 0.12 -0.16 1.84
N ALA A 46 -1.11 -0.66 2.02
CA ALA A 46 -1.92 -0.40 3.20
C ALA A 46 -1.21 -0.94 4.44
N ASN A 47 -0.65 -2.15 4.36
CA ASN A 47 0.15 -2.73 5.43
C ASN A 47 1.34 -1.86 5.83
N ARG A 48 2.04 -1.26 4.85
CA ARG A 48 3.15 -0.35 5.14
C ARG A 48 2.68 0.96 5.78
N ILE A 49 1.54 1.51 5.34
CA ILE A 49 0.93 2.68 5.97
C ILE A 49 0.53 2.39 7.41
N TYR A 50 -0.13 1.26 7.68
CA TYR A 50 -0.52 0.86 9.03
C TYR A 50 0.69 0.70 9.95
N ARG A 51 1.79 0.14 9.45
CA ARG A 51 3.04 0.06 10.21
C ARG A 51 3.59 1.45 10.57
N MET A 52 3.55 2.40 9.64
CA MET A 52 3.98 3.78 9.90
C MET A 52 3.10 4.47 10.94
N ILE A 53 1.78 4.22 10.92
CA ILE A 53 0.84 4.74 11.92
C ILE A 53 1.13 4.12 13.30
N LYS A 54 1.31 2.79 13.38
CA LYS A 54 1.68 2.10 14.63
C LYS A 54 2.97 2.65 15.24
N LEU A 55 4.00 2.86 14.41
CA LEU A 55 5.26 3.50 14.82
C LEU A 55 5.05 4.95 15.31
N GLY A 56 4.23 5.74 14.61
CA GLY A 56 3.92 7.11 14.99
C GLY A 56 3.11 7.23 16.28
N LEU A 57 2.29 6.23 16.59
CA LEU A 57 1.50 6.12 17.83
C LEU A 57 2.27 5.47 18.98
N GLY A 58 3.46 4.92 18.74
CA GLY A 58 4.28 4.24 19.75
C GLY A 58 3.69 2.91 20.23
N THR A 59 2.80 2.28 19.44
CA THR A 59 2.10 1.04 19.81
C THR A 59 2.81 -0.22 19.30
N ASP A 60 4.10 -0.12 18.97
CA ASP A 60 4.88 -1.17 18.28
C ASP A 60 5.36 -2.31 19.21
N GLU A 61 4.80 -2.42 20.43
CA GLU A 61 5.28 -3.33 21.48
C GLU A 61 4.84 -4.80 21.30
N ASP A 62 3.90 -5.14 20.40
CA ASP A 62 3.44 -6.54 20.26
C ASP A 62 2.68 -6.78 18.94
N ASP A 63 3.38 -6.94 17.82
CA ASP A 63 2.76 -7.63 16.68
C ASP A 63 3.83 -8.37 15.85
N PRO A 64 3.83 -9.72 15.84
CA PRO A 64 4.70 -10.48 14.96
C PRO A 64 4.38 -10.08 13.53
N THR A 65 5.41 -9.59 12.84
CA THR A 65 5.53 -9.50 11.37
C THR A 65 4.25 -9.82 10.60
N ALA A 66 3.56 -8.77 10.11
CA ALA A 66 2.50 -8.85 9.10
C ALA A 66 3.03 -9.33 7.72
N ASP A 67 3.92 -10.31 7.72
CA ASP A 67 4.29 -11.13 6.57
C ASP A 67 3.32 -12.32 6.42
N ASP A 68 2.33 -12.47 7.32
CA ASP A 68 1.43 -13.64 7.38
C ASP A 68 -0.08 -13.31 7.37
N THR A 69 -0.47 -12.08 7.04
CA THR A 69 -1.90 -11.68 6.91
C THR A 69 -2.28 -11.24 5.49
N ALA A 70 -1.54 -11.69 4.48
CA ALA A 70 -1.91 -11.56 3.07
C ALA A 70 -3.20 -12.31 2.68
N ALA A 71 -3.86 -13.03 3.59
CA ALA A 71 -5.02 -13.87 3.26
C ALA A 71 -6.38 -13.42 3.85
N ALA A 72 -6.45 -12.44 4.76
CA ALA A 72 -7.65 -12.29 5.61
C ALA A 72 -8.60 -11.11 5.31
N VAL A 73 -8.38 -10.30 4.27
CA VAL A 73 -9.31 -9.20 3.92
C VAL A 73 -9.97 -9.32 2.54
N ASN A 74 -9.87 -10.49 1.89
CA ASN A 74 -10.63 -10.79 0.67
C ASN A 74 -12.05 -11.34 0.93
N GLU A 75 -12.53 -11.38 2.19
CA GLU A 75 -13.83 -11.97 2.55
C GLU A 75 -14.88 -10.95 3.06
N GLU A 76 -14.81 -9.68 2.65
CA GLU A 76 -15.92 -8.74 2.91
C GLU A 76 -16.24 -7.83 1.71
N MET A 77 -16.35 -8.41 0.52
CA MET A 77 -17.25 -7.87 -0.49
C MET A 77 -18.38 -8.88 -0.70
N PRO A 78 -19.64 -8.52 -0.41
CA PRO A 78 -20.78 -9.33 -0.83
C PRO A 78 -20.75 -9.49 -2.35
N PRO A 79 -21.08 -10.67 -2.91
CA PRO A 79 -21.16 -10.82 -4.36
C PRO A 79 -22.22 -9.86 -4.89
N LEU A 80 -21.84 -9.03 -5.86
CA LEU A 80 -22.80 -8.22 -6.63
C LEU A 80 -23.58 -9.19 -7.52
N GLU A 81 -24.82 -9.52 -7.12
CA GLU A 81 -25.80 -10.11 -8.03
C GLU A 81 -26.16 -9.08 -9.11
N GLY A 82 -25.81 -9.37 -10.36
CA GLY A 82 -26.37 -8.70 -11.53
C GLY A 82 -25.34 -8.17 -12.51
N ASP A 83 -24.73 -9.08 -13.29
CA ASP A 83 -24.27 -8.74 -14.63
C ASP A 83 -24.71 -9.85 -15.58
N ASP A 84 -26.00 -9.79 -15.95
CA ASP A 84 -26.62 -10.69 -16.93
C ASP A 84 -27.53 -9.89 -17.90
N ASP A 85 -27.14 -8.65 -18.23
CA ASP A 85 -27.92 -7.84 -19.20
C ASP A 85 -27.08 -6.82 -19.99
N THR A 86 -25.90 -7.22 -20.47
CA THR A 86 -25.13 -6.44 -21.46
C THR A 86 -25.20 -7.01 -22.89
N SER A 87 -26.00 -8.05 -23.14
CA SER A 87 -26.16 -8.67 -24.47
C SER A 87 -27.45 -8.27 -25.21
N ARG A 88 -27.89 -7.00 -25.15
CA ARG A 88 -29.15 -6.62 -25.81
C ARG A 88 -29.27 -5.15 -26.26
N MET A 89 -28.52 -4.75 -27.31
CA MET A 89 -29.06 -3.96 -28.44
C MET A 89 -27.94 -3.54 -29.40
N GLU A 90 -27.69 -4.34 -30.44
CA GLU A 90 -27.15 -3.84 -31.70
C GLU A 90 -27.74 -4.65 -32.86
N GLU A 91 -29.02 -4.42 -33.14
CA GLU A 91 -29.62 -4.63 -34.47
C GLU A 91 -30.71 -3.57 -34.65
N VAL A 92 -30.35 -2.48 -35.31
CA VAL A 92 -31.31 -1.62 -36.01
C VAL A 92 -30.79 -1.48 -37.45
N ASP A 93 -31.41 -2.26 -38.33
CA ASP A 93 -31.42 -2.06 -39.78
C ASP A 93 -32.44 -0.94 -40.11
#